data_AF-A0A7R9Y1B4-F1
#
_entry.id   AF-A0A7R9Y1B4-F1
#
_cell.length_a   1.000
_cell.length_b   1.000
_cell.length_c   1.000
_cell.angle_alpha   90.00
_cell.angle_beta   90.00
_cell.angle_gamma   90.00
#
_symmetry.space_group_name_H-M   'P 1'
#
loop_
_entity.id
_entity.type
_entity.pdbx_description
1 polymer ?
#
loop_
_entity_poly.entity_id
_entity_poly.type
_entity_poly.pdbx_seq_one_letter_code
_entity_poly.pdbx_strand_id
1 'polypeptide(L)'
;PPDAACDAFPPDAATVAAALASCSILVGMHPDQATEWIVDYALEHRKPFAVVPCCVCPTAFPRRRTSAGGAVITHDDFVAYLTRKGEDGEIASARLGFEGKDVVVYSTYGRRGGREDSARSQR
;
A
#
# COMPACT_ATOMS: atom_id res chain seq x y z
N PRO A 1 20.00 -12.04 20.47
CA PRO A 1 20.92 -12.28 19.33
C PRO A 1 20.42 -11.51 18.08
N PRO A 2 21.31 -10.89 17.28
CA PRO A 2 20.90 -10.52 15.92
C PRO A 2 20.37 -11.78 15.25
N ASP A 3 19.23 -11.66 14.58
CA ASP A 3 18.60 -12.78 13.89
C ASP A 3 19.58 -13.24 12.80
N ALA A 4 19.99 -14.52 12.82
CA ALA A 4 21.02 -15.03 11.90
C ALA A 4 20.65 -14.86 10.41
N ALA A 5 19.38 -14.55 10.14
CA ALA A 5 18.85 -14.19 8.82
C ALA A 5 19.26 -12.80 8.31
N CYS A 6 19.70 -11.88 9.19
CA CYS A 6 20.14 -10.54 8.76
C CYS A 6 21.44 -10.54 7.95
N ASP A 7 22.28 -11.57 8.08
CA ASP A 7 23.61 -11.62 7.46
C ASP A 7 23.61 -12.11 5.99
N ALA A 8 22.49 -12.66 5.51
CA ALA A 8 22.34 -13.15 4.14
C ALA A 8 21.59 -12.13 3.25
N PHE A 9 22.14 -10.91 3.14
CA PHE A 9 21.57 -9.86 2.30
C PHE A 9 22.17 -9.85 0.89
N PRO A 10 21.35 -9.75 -0.17
CA PRO A 10 19.88 -9.80 -0.16
C PRO A 10 19.36 -11.24 0.04
N PRO A 11 18.23 -11.43 0.74
CA PRO A 11 17.60 -12.74 0.88
C PRO A 11 17.20 -13.29 -0.50
N ASP A 12 17.23 -14.61 -0.66
CA ASP A 12 16.75 -15.22 -1.89
C ASP A 12 15.22 -15.12 -2.04
N ALA A 13 14.74 -15.35 -3.26
CA ALA A 13 13.32 -15.23 -3.59
C ALA A 13 12.44 -16.19 -2.78
N ALA A 14 12.95 -17.38 -2.43
CA ALA A 14 12.19 -18.36 -1.65
C ALA A 14 11.96 -17.86 -0.21
N THR A 15 12.98 -17.28 0.39
CA THR A 15 12.94 -16.66 1.72
C THR A 15 11.94 -15.50 1.75
N VAL A 16 11.99 -14.62 0.74
CA VAL A 16 11.02 -13.51 0.61
C VAL A 16 9.60 -14.04 0.41
N ALA A 17 9.40 -15.04 -0.45
CA ALA A 17 8.08 -15.63 -0.69
C ALA A 17 7.48 -16.26 0.56
N ALA A 18 8.29 -16.97 1.36
CA ALA A 18 7.86 -17.53 2.64
C ALA A 18 7.42 -16.43 3.62
N ALA A 19 8.20 -15.36 3.74
CA ALA A 19 7.87 -14.22 4.61
C ALA A 19 6.58 -13.51 4.15
N LEU A 20 6.41 -13.28 2.85
CA LEU A 20 5.18 -12.69 2.29
C LEU A 20 3.96 -13.59 2.52
N ALA A 21 4.12 -14.91 2.41
CA ALA A 21 3.05 -15.86 2.67
C ALA A 21 2.63 -15.88 4.14
N SER A 22 3.57 -15.82 5.09
CA SER A 22 3.28 -15.90 6.53
C SER A 22 2.97 -14.57 7.21
N CYS A 23 3.25 -13.42 6.58
CA CYS A 23 3.03 -12.12 7.23
C CYS A 23 1.52 -11.82 7.46
N SER A 24 1.24 -11.09 8.54
CA SER A 24 -0.12 -10.61 8.86
C SER A 24 -0.51 -9.36 8.06
N ILE A 25 0.48 -8.56 7.66
CA ILE A 25 0.28 -7.28 6.97
C ILE A 25 1.52 -6.93 6.14
N LEU A 26 1.31 -6.23 5.04
CA LEU A 26 2.37 -5.64 4.21
C LEU A 26 2.48 -4.14 4.51
N VAL A 27 3.66 -3.66 4.87
CA VAL A 27 3.89 -2.24 5.16
C VAL A 27 5.03 -1.71 4.30
N GLY A 28 4.79 -0.58 3.64
CA GLY A 28 5.80 0.09 2.82
C GLY A 28 5.84 1.59 3.09
N MET A 29 6.90 2.07 3.74
CA MET A 29 7.11 3.49 4.02
C MET A 29 8.13 4.04 3.02
N HIS A 30 7.70 4.83 2.03
CA HIS A 30 8.52 5.21 0.86
C HIS A 30 9.05 4.01 0.05
N PRO A 31 8.22 3.07 -0.42
CA PRO A 31 8.71 1.90 -1.16
C PRO A 31 9.05 2.18 -2.63
N ASP A 32 9.32 3.44 -3.02
CA ASP A 32 9.67 3.88 -4.38
C ASP A 32 8.94 3.09 -5.48
N GLN A 33 9.70 2.39 -6.34
CA GLN A 33 9.20 1.61 -7.47
C GLN A 33 8.40 0.35 -7.04
N ALA A 34 8.57 -0.12 -5.81
CA ALA A 34 7.87 -1.29 -5.26
C ALA A 34 6.45 -0.98 -4.78
N THR A 35 6.07 0.31 -4.65
CA THR A 35 4.77 0.73 -4.09
C THR A 35 3.58 0.02 -4.72
N GLU A 36 3.50 0.03 -6.06
CA GLU A 36 2.37 -0.59 -6.76
C GLU A 36 2.35 -2.11 -6.59
N TRP A 37 3.52 -2.75 -6.64
CA TRP A 37 3.66 -4.20 -6.52
C TRP A 37 3.24 -4.71 -5.14
N ILE A 38 3.49 -3.93 -4.08
CA ILE A 38 2.98 -4.25 -2.74
C ILE A 38 1.46 -4.25 -2.73
N VAL A 39 0.82 -3.24 -3.36
CA VAL A 39 -0.63 -3.14 -3.46
C VAL A 39 -1.21 -4.28 -4.28
N ASP A 40 -0.61 -4.61 -5.43
CA ASP A 40 -1.03 -5.73 -6.28
C ASP A 40 -0.95 -7.07 -5.56
N TYR A 41 0.19 -7.36 -4.90
CA TYR A 41 0.36 -8.58 -4.13
C TYR A 41 -0.66 -8.66 -2.98
N ALA A 42 -0.90 -7.55 -2.29
CA ALA A 42 -1.87 -7.49 -1.20
C ALA A 42 -3.30 -7.76 -1.67
N LEU A 43 -3.69 -7.18 -2.82
CA LEU A 43 -4.98 -7.41 -3.48
C LEU A 43 -5.15 -8.88 -3.88
N GLU A 44 -4.16 -9.43 -4.59
CA GLU A 44 -4.16 -10.80 -5.10
C GLU A 44 -4.27 -11.83 -3.97
N HIS A 45 -3.53 -11.61 -2.87
CA HIS A 45 -3.50 -12.53 -1.73
C HIS A 45 -4.46 -12.18 -0.60
N ARG A 46 -5.32 -11.16 -0.77
CA ARG A 46 -6.26 -10.66 0.25
C ARG A 46 -5.57 -10.36 1.60
N LYS A 47 -4.37 -9.79 1.55
CA LYS A 47 -3.56 -9.46 2.74
C LYS A 47 -3.72 -7.99 3.09
N PRO A 48 -4.00 -7.63 4.37
CA PRO A 48 -3.99 -6.25 4.79
C PRO A 48 -2.68 -5.56 4.37
N PHE A 49 -2.76 -4.29 4.00
CA PHE A 49 -1.58 -3.51 3.66
C PHE A 49 -1.72 -2.04 4.05
N ALA A 50 -0.58 -1.38 4.21
CA ALA A 50 -0.47 0.07 4.32
C ALA A 50 0.80 0.54 3.63
N VAL A 51 0.68 1.40 2.62
CA VAL A 51 1.81 1.96 1.88
C VAL A 51 1.74 3.48 1.85
N VAL A 52 2.89 4.13 1.95
CA VAL A 52 3.03 5.59 1.78
C VAL A 52 3.70 5.84 0.42
N PRO A 53 2.92 6.10 -0.65
CA PRO A 53 3.47 6.48 -1.95
C PRO A 53 4.19 7.82 -1.87
N CYS A 54 5.41 7.88 -2.44
CA CYS A 54 6.24 9.07 -2.48
C CYS A 54 6.59 9.50 -3.91
N CYS A 55 7.22 8.60 -4.66
CA CYS A 55 7.72 8.82 -6.01
C CYS A 55 6.77 8.19 -7.04
N VAL A 56 6.32 9.00 -8.00
CA VAL A 56 5.40 8.54 -9.06
C VAL A 56 6.13 7.76 -10.16
N CYS A 57 7.42 8.08 -10.36
CA CYS A 57 8.31 7.45 -11.34
C CYS A 57 7.67 7.27 -12.75
N PRO A 58 7.12 8.34 -13.37
CA PRO A 58 6.33 8.21 -14.59
C PRO A 58 7.13 7.66 -15.79
N THR A 59 8.45 7.86 -15.80
CA THR A 59 9.36 7.30 -16.81
C THR A 59 9.53 5.78 -16.68
N ALA A 60 9.56 5.26 -15.45
CA ALA A 60 9.64 3.82 -15.19
C ALA A 60 8.28 3.12 -15.40
N PHE A 61 7.17 3.85 -15.19
CA PHE A 61 5.81 3.32 -15.29
C PHE A 61 4.93 4.11 -16.28
N PRO A 62 5.32 4.20 -17.56
CA PRO A 62 4.66 5.07 -18.55
C PRO A 62 3.27 4.57 -18.97
N ARG A 63 2.85 3.39 -18.50
CA ARG A 63 1.55 2.78 -18.79
C ARG A 63 0.46 3.10 -17.76
N ARG A 64 0.81 3.69 -16.60
CA ARG A 64 -0.18 4.09 -15.58
C ARG A 64 -1.10 5.19 -16.12
N ARG A 65 -2.41 5.06 -15.89
CA ARG A 65 -3.42 6.01 -16.38
C ARG A 65 -4.33 6.53 -15.26
N THR A 66 -4.64 7.82 -15.32
CA THR A 66 -5.69 8.43 -14.50
C THR A 66 -7.06 7.97 -14.98
N SER A 67 -8.13 8.22 -14.22
CA SER A 67 -9.50 7.90 -14.63
C SER A 67 -9.93 8.64 -15.90
N ALA A 68 -9.35 9.82 -16.15
CA ALA A 68 -9.56 10.59 -17.37
C ALA A 68 -8.71 10.10 -18.57
N GLY A 69 -7.91 9.04 -18.40
CA GLY A 69 -7.03 8.50 -19.45
C GLY A 69 -5.69 9.23 -19.62
N GLY A 70 -5.39 10.23 -18.78
CA GLY A 70 -4.09 10.92 -18.75
C GLY A 70 -2.99 10.07 -18.10
N ALA A 71 -1.73 10.47 -18.25
CA ALA A 71 -0.62 9.82 -17.55
C ALA A 71 -0.65 10.14 -16.05
N VAL A 72 -0.33 9.16 -15.20
CA VAL A 72 -0.15 9.39 -13.76
C VAL A 72 1.22 10.02 -13.55
N ILE A 73 1.26 11.33 -13.30
CA ILE A 73 2.50 12.10 -13.14
C ILE A 73 2.56 12.88 -11.83
N THR A 74 1.43 13.11 -11.18
CA THR A 74 1.37 13.76 -9.87
C THR A 74 1.22 12.75 -8.75
N HIS A 75 1.54 13.17 -7.53
CA HIS A 75 1.37 12.33 -6.34
C HIS A 75 -0.11 12.00 -6.09
N ASP A 76 -1.00 12.98 -6.26
CA ASP A 76 -2.45 12.77 -6.11
C ASP A 76 -3.00 11.81 -7.17
N ASP A 77 -2.52 11.91 -8.43
CA ASP A 77 -2.85 10.93 -9.46
C ASP A 77 -2.43 9.52 -9.04
N PHE A 78 -1.26 9.38 -8.42
CA PHE A 78 -0.74 8.08 -8.01
C PHE A 78 -1.51 7.50 -6.84
N VAL A 79 -1.83 8.30 -5.82
CA VAL A 79 -2.73 7.89 -4.73
C VAL A 79 -4.09 7.46 -5.30
N ALA A 80 -4.70 8.27 -6.17
CA ALA A 80 -5.98 7.93 -6.78
C ALA A 80 -5.88 6.69 -7.67
N TYR A 81 -4.77 6.50 -8.39
CA TYR A 81 -4.50 5.31 -9.18
C TYR A 81 -4.46 4.05 -8.32
N LEU A 82 -3.71 4.07 -7.21
CA LEU A 82 -3.61 2.93 -6.30
C LEU A 82 -4.96 2.59 -5.65
N THR A 83 -5.71 3.59 -5.20
CA THR A 83 -7.04 3.39 -4.59
C THR A 83 -8.03 2.73 -5.56
N ARG A 84 -7.94 3.04 -6.86
CA ARG A 84 -8.80 2.42 -7.90
C ARG A 84 -8.45 0.97 -8.26
N LYS A 85 -7.34 0.42 -7.75
CA LYS A 85 -6.96 -0.98 -8.05
C LYS A 85 -7.80 -1.99 -7.28
N GLY A 86 -8.42 -1.60 -6.16
CA GLY A 86 -9.38 -2.43 -5.41
C GLY A 86 -10.83 -2.14 -5.79
N GLU A 87 -11.75 -3.00 -5.35
CA GLU A 87 -13.18 -2.75 -5.49
C GLU A 87 -13.63 -1.58 -4.59
N ASP A 88 -14.85 -1.07 -4.83
CA ASP A 88 -15.40 0.08 -4.12
C ASP A 88 -15.39 -0.15 -2.59
N GLY A 89 -14.63 0.68 -1.89
CA GLY A 89 -14.50 0.64 -0.44
C GLY A 89 -13.47 -0.36 0.10
N GLU A 90 -12.75 -1.09 -0.76
CA GLU A 90 -11.67 -1.99 -0.33
C GLU A 90 -10.39 -1.26 0.06
N ILE A 91 -10.05 -0.20 -0.69
CA ILE A 91 -8.85 0.60 -0.45
C ILE A 91 -9.26 1.99 0.01
N ALA A 92 -8.63 2.46 1.09
CA ALA A 92 -8.81 3.78 1.64
C ALA A 92 -7.48 4.54 1.64
N SER A 93 -7.56 5.86 1.83
CA SER A 93 -6.39 6.70 2.06
C SER A 93 -6.62 7.67 3.21
N ALA A 94 -5.55 7.99 3.93
CA ALA A 94 -5.55 8.92 5.06
C ALA A 94 -4.23 9.70 5.12
N ARG A 95 -4.23 10.84 5.82
CA ARG A 95 -2.99 11.57 6.13
C ARG A 95 -2.46 11.16 7.50
N LEU A 96 -1.17 10.88 7.58
CA LEU A 96 -0.49 10.45 8.81
C LEU A 96 0.03 11.63 9.64
N GLY A 97 0.07 12.85 9.08
CA GLY A 97 0.39 14.06 9.84
C GLY A 97 1.88 14.27 10.14
N PHE A 98 2.77 13.74 9.29
CA PHE A 98 4.22 13.99 9.36
C PHE A 98 4.71 14.82 8.15
N GLU A 99 5.94 15.33 8.23
CA GLU A 99 6.54 16.15 7.18
C GLU A 99 6.89 15.34 5.91
N GLY A 100 6.59 15.89 4.74
CA GLY A 100 6.86 15.27 3.45
C GLY A 100 5.62 14.58 2.86
N LYS A 101 5.80 13.43 2.22
CA LYS A 101 4.69 12.64 1.66
C LYS A 101 4.05 11.80 2.76
N ASP A 102 2.89 12.24 3.24
CA ASP A 102 2.23 11.75 4.44
C ASP A 102 0.92 10.99 4.18
N VAL A 103 0.57 10.81 2.91
CA VAL A 103 -0.64 10.06 2.53
C VAL A 103 -0.34 8.57 2.57
N VAL A 104 -1.08 7.83 3.39
CA VAL A 104 -1.10 6.37 3.39
C VAL A 104 -2.25 5.87 2.52
N VAL A 105 -2.01 4.84 1.72
CA VAL A 105 -3.00 4.04 1.00
C VAL A 105 -3.03 2.67 1.66
N TYR A 106 -4.19 2.19 2.07
CA TYR A 106 -4.30 0.98 2.88
C TYR A 106 -5.58 0.20 2.63
N SER A 107 -5.53 -1.10 2.92
CA SER A 107 -6.70 -1.95 3.05
C SER A 107 -6.58 -2.83 4.27
N THR A 108 -7.72 -3.10 4.92
CA THR A 108 -7.78 -3.95 6.11
C THR A 108 -8.30 -5.35 5.82
N TYR A 109 -8.75 -5.64 4.58
CA TYR A 109 -9.42 -6.86 4.12
C TYR A 109 -10.05 -7.68 5.25
N GLY A 110 -11.07 -7.09 5.90
CA GLY A 110 -11.88 -7.79 6.87
C GLY A 110 -11.16 -8.26 8.13
N ARG A 111 -10.92 -7.34 9.06
CA ARG A 111 -11.69 -7.51 10.31
C ARG A 111 -13.16 -7.37 9.91
N ARG A 112 -13.88 -8.48 9.71
CA ARG A 112 -15.35 -8.43 9.76
C ARG A 112 -15.72 -8.01 11.18
N GLY A 113 -15.87 -6.71 11.41
CA GLY A 113 -16.23 -6.14 12.70
C GLY A 113 -16.08 -4.63 12.75
N GLY A 114 -17.20 -3.92 12.59
CA GLY A 114 -17.39 -2.56 13.12
C GLY A 114 -17.25 -1.40 12.13
N ARG A 115 -18.17 -1.31 11.15
CA ARG A 115 -18.72 0.02 10.81
C ARG A 115 -19.91 0.27 11.75
N GLU A 116 -19.61 0.74 12.96
CA GLU A 116 -20.56 1.42 13.86
C GLU A 116 -19.73 1.96 15.04
N ASP A 117 -19.29 3.22 14.93
CA ASP A 117 -19.16 4.17 16.05
C ASP A 117 -18.57 5.50 15.57
N SER A 118 -19.34 6.20 14.72
CA SER A 118 -19.11 7.64 14.47
C SER A 118 -20.38 8.47 14.70
N ALA A 119 -21.31 7.98 15.54
CA ALA A 119 -22.56 8.68 15.86
C ALA A 119 -22.92 8.68 17.35
N ARG A 120 -21.94 8.62 18.27
CA ARG A 120 -22.19 8.83 19.70
C ARG A 120 -21.10 9.64 20.40
N SER A 121 -20.92 10.88 19.96
CA SER A 121 -20.32 11.93 20.80
C SER A 121 -20.94 13.29 20.49
N GLN A 122 -22.25 13.37 20.71
CA GLN A 122 -22.97 14.60 21.04
C GLN A 122 -24.13 14.22 21.98
N ARG A 123 -23.80 14.05 23.26
CA ARG A 123 -24.72 14.22 24.39
C ARG A 123 -23.92 14.78 25.55
#